data_AF-A0A833HAD3-F1
#
_entry.id   AF-A0A833HAD3-F1
#
_cell.length_a   1.000
_cell.length_b   1.000
_cell.length_c   1.000
_cell.angle_alpha   90.00
_cell.angle_beta   90.00
_cell.angle_gamma   90.00
#
_symmetry.space_group_name_H-M   'P 1'
#
loop_
_entity.id
_entity.type
_entity.pdbx_description
1 polymer ?
#
loop_
_entity_poly.entity_id
_entity_poly.type
_entity_poly.pdbx_seq_one_letter_code
_entity_poly.pdbx_strand_id
1 'polypeptide(L)'
;MFRFPIVLAMALIALFATNNAPMADERRVALVVGNSAYEQTTPLRNPKNDAEAMTARLEKLGFEVFGGTDLDRRRLVESLIRFGRAAEQADVALFFYAGHGLQVNGQNYLVPVDAMVEFEAEIDISLVSLSQIMQQLERGSRTNLVFLDACRDNPFAKEMARSMNRAAVSLSKGLGRVQSGSGTFIAFATQPDAVASDGSGANSPFTSALLRHIDKPGQSISDLMIEVRNEVMAETGGKQVPWDSSSLTGRFSFAPALELAAAPSSAPAVSASMEKEAYEQAVEVGSCGAYEAFQRRFPDSFYAELARERAVAACAAPQAVASAEPVVAVRSAPARSGVCQPGPFSVTYCASSVLKSQKGNFYEPDKMFDGNRDTAWVEAEEGDGIGETVTLHFGRQRKLAGFEIINGYDKNQTIWSANSRIRELEVATATGPSLEVTLQDVRGARRVDFDKPVDTNFLELTIRGVYRGAKYRDTAVSELYPVFAD
;
A
#
# COMPACT_ATOMS: atom_id res chain seq x y z
N MET A 1 -14.65 -46.25 -70.19
CA MET A 1 -13.84 -47.34 -69.60
C MET A 1 -12.69 -46.71 -68.79
N PHE A 2 -12.71 -46.97 -67.48
CA PHE A 2 -11.58 -47.10 -66.54
C PHE A 2 -10.26 -46.30 -66.71
N ARG A 3 -9.96 -45.50 -65.66
CA ARG A 3 -8.80 -45.60 -64.71
C ARG A 3 -7.95 -44.32 -64.52
N PHE A 4 -8.00 -43.80 -63.28
CA PHE A 4 -6.97 -42.98 -62.59
C PHE A 4 -5.65 -43.77 -62.42
N PRO A 5 -4.46 -43.13 -62.30
CA PRO A 5 -3.98 -42.56 -61.00
C PRO A 5 -3.15 -41.25 -61.12
N ILE A 6 -3.31 -40.27 -60.22
CA ILE A 6 -2.44 -39.96 -59.06
C ILE A 6 -0.93 -39.98 -59.37
N VAL A 7 -0.36 -38.80 -59.65
CA VAL A 7 1.05 -38.44 -59.46
C VAL A 7 1.07 -37.03 -58.87
N LEU A 8 1.14 -36.93 -57.55
CA LEU A 8 2.33 -36.51 -56.80
C LEU A 8 2.64 -35.00 -56.97
N ALA A 9 1.91 -34.20 -56.19
CA ALA A 9 2.22 -32.80 -55.92
C ALA A 9 3.45 -32.71 -55.00
N MET A 10 4.65 -32.81 -55.58
CA MET A 10 5.90 -32.36 -54.97
C MET A 10 6.20 -30.93 -55.47
N ALA A 11 5.81 -29.92 -54.70
CA ALA A 11 6.47 -28.61 -54.61
C ALA A 11 5.56 -27.60 -53.89
N LEU A 12 5.43 -27.72 -52.57
CA LEU A 12 5.18 -26.58 -51.66
C LEU A 12 5.35 -27.01 -50.19
N ILE A 13 6.51 -27.58 -49.85
CA ILE A 13 6.93 -27.73 -48.45
C ILE A 13 8.27 -27.01 -48.33
N ALA A 14 8.19 -25.68 -48.21
CA ALA A 14 9.30 -24.88 -47.77
C ALA A 14 8.74 -23.76 -46.88
N LEU A 15 9.27 -23.71 -45.66
CA LEU A 15 9.25 -22.59 -44.73
C LEU A 15 7.99 -22.38 -43.86
N PHE A 16 7.67 -23.39 -43.04
CA PHE A 16 7.29 -23.12 -41.65
C PHE A 16 8.47 -23.51 -40.76
N ALA A 17 9.52 -22.69 -40.79
CA ALA A 17 10.51 -22.71 -39.71
C ALA A 17 9.77 -22.19 -38.47
N THR A 18 9.46 -23.08 -37.54
CA THR A 18 9.02 -22.72 -36.20
C THR A 18 10.14 -21.91 -35.56
N ASN A 19 9.99 -20.59 -35.53
CA ASN A 19 10.74 -19.74 -34.61
C ASN A 19 10.29 -20.08 -33.18
N ASN A 20 10.80 -21.19 -32.65
CA ASN A 20 10.96 -21.32 -31.21
C ASN A 20 12.15 -20.43 -30.84
N ALA A 21 11.90 -19.12 -30.76
CA ALA A 21 12.77 -18.28 -29.98
C ALA A 21 12.68 -18.82 -28.53
N PRO A 22 13.80 -19.24 -27.92
CA PRO A 22 13.76 -19.58 -26.50
C PRO A 22 13.28 -18.32 -25.76
N MET A 23 12.17 -18.43 -25.02
CA MET A 23 11.91 -17.48 -23.95
C MET A 23 13.16 -17.48 -23.08
N ALA A 24 13.83 -16.33 -22.96
CA ALA A 24 14.95 -16.19 -22.07
C ALA A 24 14.47 -16.60 -20.67
N ASP A 25 15.10 -17.62 -20.10
CA ASP A 25 14.83 -18.09 -18.74
C ASP A 25 15.15 -16.92 -17.79
N GLU A 26 14.16 -16.45 -17.03
CA GLU A 26 14.31 -15.34 -16.09
C GLU A 26 15.37 -15.70 -15.07
N ARG A 27 16.48 -14.94 -15.00
CA ARG A 27 17.57 -15.27 -14.07
C ARG A 27 17.18 -14.82 -12.66
N ARG A 28 17.00 -15.78 -11.75
CA ARG A 28 16.59 -15.54 -10.37
C ARG A 28 17.71 -15.92 -9.40
N VAL A 29 18.10 -14.99 -8.53
CA VAL A 29 19.14 -15.23 -7.50
C VAL A 29 18.60 -14.88 -6.13
N ALA A 30 19.03 -15.60 -5.10
CA ALA A 30 18.63 -15.33 -3.72
C ALA A 30 19.83 -15.37 -2.77
N LEU A 31 19.85 -14.51 -1.76
CA LEU A 31 20.68 -14.65 -0.57
C LEU A 31 19.79 -15.00 0.60
N VAL A 32 20.02 -16.16 1.21
CA VAL A 32 19.25 -16.68 2.35
C VAL A 32 20.21 -16.84 3.54
N VAL A 33 19.91 -16.16 4.64
CA VAL A 33 20.74 -16.18 5.85
C VAL A 33 19.90 -16.50 7.07
N GLY A 34 20.36 -17.45 7.89
CA GLY A 34 19.70 -17.84 9.14
C GLY A 34 20.68 -17.92 10.29
N ASN A 35 20.71 -16.92 11.16
CA ASN A 35 21.64 -16.87 12.29
C ASN A 35 20.94 -17.24 13.60
N SER A 36 21.38 -18.31 14.24
CA SER A 36 20.80 -18.91 15.45
C SER A 36 21.82 -19.02 16.59
N ALA A 37 23.03 -19.50 16.30
CA ALA A 37 24.07 -19.84 17.27
C ALA A 37 24.93 -18.64 17.65
N TYR A 38 24.31 -17.58 18.17
CA TYR A 38 25.00 -16.38 18.63
C TYR A 38 25.98 -16.66 19.79
N GLU A 39 27.22 -16.19 19.66
CA GLU A 39 28.27 -16.42 20.66
C GLU A 39 28.15 -15.47 21.85
N GLN A 40 27.79 -14.20 21.59
CA GLN A 40 27.80 -13.12 22.58
C GLN A 40 26.39 -12.68 23.03
N THR A 41 25.34 -13.30 22.51
CA THR A 41 23.96 -12.99 22.90
C THR A 41 23.07 -14.24 22.88
N THR A 42 21.80 -14.05 23.24
CA THR A 42 20.81 -15.11 23.34
C THR A 42 20.67 -15.83 21.99
N PRO A 43 20.97 -17.14 21.92
CA PRO A 43 20.73 -17.92 20.72
C PRO A 43 19.24 -17.94 20.35
N LEU A 44 18.95 -17.99 19.06
CA LEU A 44 17.59 -18.12 18.53
C LEU A 44 17.34 -19.55 18.08
N ARG A 45 16.10 -20.03 18.22
CA ARG A 45 15.78 -21.44 17.97
C ARG A 45 15.55 -21.76 16.49
N ASN A 46 14.90 -20.86 15.78
CA ASN A 46 14.28 -21.12 14.47
C ASN A 46 15.01 -20.57 13.23
N PRO A 47 15.85 -19.50 13.29
CA PRO A 47 16.42 -18.91 12.07
C PRO A 47 17.19 -19.89 11.16
N LYS A 48 17.88 -20.87 11.74
CA LYS A 48 18.56 -21.93 10.98
C LYS A 48 17.55 -22.74 10.16
N ASN A 49 16.48 -23.21 10.80
CA ASN A 49 15.43 -24.00 10.14
C ASN A 49 14.70 -23.16 9.08
N ASP A 50 14.44 -21.89 9.40
CA ASP A 50 13.81 -20.93 8.49
C ASP A 50 14.63 -20.78 7.20
N ALA A 51 15.94 -20.57 7.32
CA ALA A 51 16.85 -20.43 6.18
C ALA A 51 17.01 -21.73 5.38
N GLU A 52 17.11 -22.89 6.04
CA GLU A 52 17.20 -24.18 5.34
C GLU A 52 15.92 -24.47 4.54
N ALA A 53 14.75 -24.25 5.14
CA ALA A 53 13.46 -24.46 4.48
C ALA A 53 13.24 -23.46 3.32
N MET A 54 13.62 -22.19 3.50
CA MET A 54 13.54 -21.17 2.46
C MET A 54 14.48 -21.48 1.29
N THR A 55 15.72 -21.89 1.57
CA THR A 55 16.70 -22.30 0.56
C THR A 55 16.14 -23.42 -0.31
N ALA A 56 15.71 -24.52 0.31
CA ALA A 56 15.17 -25.67 -0.41
C ALA A 56 13.91 -25.32 -1.23
N ARG A 57 13.12 -24.34 -0.78
CA ARG A 57 11.93 -23.89 -1.49
C ARG A 57 12.27 -23.00 -2.69
N LEU A 58 13.19 -22.05 -2.53
CA LEU A 58 13.60 -21.14 -3.60
C LEU A 58 14.37 -21.86 -4.71
N GLU A 59 15.20 -22.84 -4.37
CA GLU A 59 15.87 -23.70 -5.37
C GLU A 59 14.86 -24.44 -6.25
N LYS A 60 13.77 -24.97 -5.67
CA LYS A 60 12.66 -25.59 -6.43
C LYS A 60 11.92 -24.60 -7.33
N LEU A 61 11.96 -23.32 -7.00
CA LEU A 61 11.35 -22.22 -7.76
C LEU A 61 12.33 -21.59 -8.78
N GLY A 62 13.48 -22.23 -9.00
CA GLY A 62 14.46 -21.83 -10.01
C GLY A 62 15.44 -20.73 -9.58
N PHE A 63 15.55 -20.44 -8.29
CA PHE A 63 16.55 -19.49 -7.79
C PHE A 63 17.92 -20.16 -7.63
N GLU A 64 18.97 -19.46 -8.06
CA GLU A 64 20.34 -19.70 -7.61
C GLU A 64 20.50 -19.12 -6.19
N VAL A 65 20.66 -19.98 -5.18
CA VAL A 65 20.68 -19.54 -3.76
C VAL A 65 22.11 -19.47 -3.21
N PHE A 66 22.42 -18.35 -2.58
CA PHE A 66 23.64 -18.07 -1.82
C PHE A 66 23.33 -17.93 -0.33
N GLY A 67 24.37 -17.96 0.51
CA GLY A 67 24.26 -17.69 1.94
C GLY A 67 24.50 -18.94 2.78
N GLY A 68 23.74 -19.08 3.86
CA GLY A 68 23.89 -20.17 4.81
C GLY A 68 23.44 -19.80 6.22
N THR A 69 23.75 -20.69 7.16
CA THR A 69 23.32 -20.58 8.55
C THR A 69 24.51 -20.26 9.45
N ASP A 70 24.25 -19.54 10.54
CA ASP A 70 25.23 -19.20 11.57
C ASP A 70 26.51 -18.56 11.00
N LEU A 71 26.32 -17.54 10.15
CA LEU A 71 27.41 -16.86 9.47
C LEU A 71 28.09 -15.87 10.40
N ASP A 72 29.40 -16.08 10.58
CA ASP A 72 30.31 -15.05 11.10
C ASP A 72 30.33 -13.83 10.17
N ARG A 73 30.80 -12.67 10.66
CA ARG A 73 30.74 -11.42 9.90
C ARG A 73 31.46 -11.54 8.56
N ARG A 74 32.62 -12.20 8.54
CA ARG A 74 33.43 -12.37 7.34
C ARG A 74 32.65 -13.19 6.29
N ARG A 75 32.05 -14.31 6.66
CA ARG A 75 31.26 -15.17 5.77
C ARG A 75 29.98 -14.51 5.31
N LEU A 76 29.34 -13.70 6.15
CA LEU A 76 28.17 -12.93 5.76
C LEU A 76 28.53 -11.90 4.68
N VAL A 77 29.60 -11.12 4.89
CA VAL A 77 30.10 -10.15 3.90
C VAL A 77 30.55 -10.84 2.60
N GLU A 78 31.27 -11.97 2.69
CA GLU A 78 31.65 -12.76 1.51
C GLU A 78 30.42 -13.23 0.71
N SER A 79 29.36 -13.67 1.41
CA SER A 79 28.11 -14.11 0.77
C SER A 79 27.37 -12.95 0.11
N LEU A 80 27.34 -11.78 0.75
CA LEU A 80 26.80 -10.55 0.16
C LEU A 80 27.54 -10.13 -1.10
N ILE A 81 28.88 -10.20 -1.11
CA ILE A 81 29.68 -9.86 -2.30
C ILE A 81 29.38 -10.83 -3.45
N ARG A 82 29.30 -12.14 -3.18
CA ARG A 82 28.95 -13.13 -4.21
C ARG A 82 27.54 -12.91 -4.76
N PHE A 83 26.58 -12.69 -3.86
CA PHE A 83 25.19 -12.42 -4.23
C PHE A 83 25.05 -11.13 -5.03
N GLY A 84 25.69 -10.03 -4.61
CA GLY A 84 25.64 -8.74 -5.32
C GLY A 84 26.14 -8.85 -6.76
N ARG A 85 27.24 -9.59 -6.99
CA ARG A 85 27.73 -9.87 -8.35
C ARG A 85 26.75 -10.67 -9.20
N ALA A 86 26.04 -11.63 -8.59
CA ALA A 86 25.03 -12.40 -9.30
C ALA A 86 23.78 -11.54 -9.60
N ALA A 87 23.39 -10.67 -8.66
CA ALA A 87 22.23 -9.78 -8.76
C ALA A 87 22.39 -8.71 -9.85
N GLU A 88 23.61 -8.27 -10.18
CA GLU A 88 23.88 -7.35 -11.31
C GLU A 88 23.41 -7.88 -12.67
N GLN A 89 23.25 -9.20 -12.81
CA GLN A 89 22.84 -9.86 -14.05
C GLN A 89 21.52 -10.60 -13.91
N ALA A 90 20.83 -10.47 -12.77
CA ALA A 90 19.59 -11.16 -12.48
C ALA A 90 18.38 -10.28 -12.82
N ASP A 91 17.30 -10.91 -13.27
CA ASP A 91 16.01 -10.26 -13.42
C ASP A 91 15.34 -10.07 -12.05
N VAL A 92 15.55 -11.04 -11.15
CA VAL A 92 15.01 -11.07 -9.79
C VAL A 92 16.11 -11.35 -8.79
N ALA A 93 16.26 -10.48 -7.80
CA ALA A 93 17.15 -10.67 -6.66
C ALA A 93 16.35 -10.72 -5.36
N LEU A 94 16.46 -11.80 -4.62
CA LEU A 94 15.79 -11.99 -3.33
C LEU A 94 16.79 -11.98 -2.18
N PHE A 95 16.51 -11.23 -1.12
CA PHE A 95 17.23 -11.32 0.14
C PHE A 95 16.28 -11.79 1.24
N PHE A 96 16.61 -12.90 1.90
CA PHE A 96 15.93 -13.43 3.07
C PHE A 96 16.90 -13.45 4.24
N TYR A 97 16.48 -12.90 5.37
CA TYR A 97 17.25 -12.94 6.61
C TYR A 97 16.36 -13.31 7.78
N ALA A 98 16.78 -14.33 8.53
CA ALA A 98 16.26 -14.68 9.84
C ALA A 98 17.36 -14.57 10.90
N GLY A 99 17.08 -13.95 12.04
CA GLY A 99 18.05 -13.77 13.12
C GLY A 99 17.81 -12.52 13.96
N HIS A 100 18.81 -12.10 14.75
CA HIS A 100 18.79 -10.80 15.43
C HIS A 100 18.98 -9.67 14.41
N GLY A 101 18.19 -8.61 14.55
CA GLY A 101 18.38 -7.34 13.88
C GLY A 101 18.26 -6.20 14.88
N LEU A 102 19.00 -5.12 14.67
CA LEU A 102 18.96 -3.97 15.57
C LEU A 102 18.93 -2.65 14.83
N GLN A 103 18.30 -1.66 15.45
CA GLN A 103 18.28 -0.30 14.98
C GLN A 103 19.15 0.60 15.87
N VAL A 104 20.05 1.35 15.25
CA VAL A 104 20.82 2.42 15.91
C VAL A 104 20.77 3.68 15.05
N ASN A 105 20.43 4.81 15.67
CA ASN A 105 20.35 6.11 14.99
C ASN A 105 19.50 6.09 13.71
N GLY A 106 18.39 5.35 13.73
CA GLY A 106 17.49 5.23 12.58
C GLY A 106 17.91 4.19 11.54
N GLN A 107 19.11 3.62 11.63
CA GLN A 107 19.66 2.65 10.67
C GLN A 107 19.51 1.20 11.16
N ASN A 108 19.22 0.31 10.22
CA ASN A 108 18.98 -1.12 10.47
C ASN A 108 20.24 -1.94 10.20
N TYR A 109 20.59 -2.82 11.15
CA TYR A 109 21.75 -3.67 11.09
C TYR A 109 21.36 -5.15 11.30
N LEU A 110 22.02 -6.02 10.55
CA LEU A 110 22.00 -7.46 10.72
C LEU A 110 23.13 -7.87 11.66
N VAL A 111 22.89 -8.90 12.47
CA VAL A 111 23.81 -9.36 13.51
C VAL A 111 24.44 -10.70 13.12
N PRO A 112 25.75 -10.73 12.78
CA PRO A 112 26.53 -11.95 12.66
C PRO A 112 26.57 -12.75 13.97
N VAL A 113 26.83 -14.06 13.91
CA VAL A 113 26.85 -14.90 15.13
C VAL A 113 28.01 -14.58 16.07
N ASP A 114 29.12 -14.07 15.54
CA ASP A 114 30.32 -13.63 16.26
C ASP A 114 30.28 -12.14 16.66
N ALA A 115 29.17 -11.45 16.41
CA ALA A 115 29.06 -10.02 16.66
C ALA A 115 29.25 -9.67 18.14
N MET A 116 30.14 -8.71 18.39
CA MET A 116 30.39 -8.12 19.70
C MET A 116 30.31 -6.60 19.56
N VAL A 117 29.46 -5.97 20.38
CA VAL A 117 29.30 -4.51 20.40
C VAL A 117 29.32 -4.03 21.84
N GLU A 118 30.43 -3.46 22.27
CA GLU A 118 30.62 -2.87 23.59
C GLU A 118 30.35 -1.36 23.58
N PHE A 119 30.66 -0.68 22.47
CA PHE A 119 30.44 0.76 22.28
C PHE A 119 30.12 1.12 20.81
N GLU A 120 29.56 2.32 20.61
CA GLU A 120 28.96 2.75 19.33
C GLU A 120 29.90 2.63 18.12
N ALA A 121 31.19 2.94 18.29
CA ALA A 121 32.15 2.88 17.18
C ALA A 121 32.39 1.46 16.64
N GLU A 122 31.98 0.42 17.37
CA GLU A 122 32.09 -0.98 16.93
C GLU A 122 30.90 -1.41 16.06
N ILE A 123 29.81 -0.63 16.01
CA ILE A 123 28.59 -1.00 15.26
C ILE A 123 28.91 -1.30 13.79
N ASP A 124 29.58 -0.38 13.11
CA ASP A 124 29.87 -0.55 11.67
C ASP A 124 30.96 -1.62 11.41
N ILE A 125 31.75 -1.96 12.42
CA ILE A 125 32.84 -2.94 12.36
C ILE A 125 32.34 -4.35 12.68
N SER A 126 31.37 -4.50 13.57
CA SER A 126 30.88 -5.78 14.07
C SER A 126 29.56 -6.22 13.43
N LEU A 127 28.79 -5.28 12.87
CA LEU A 127 27.50 -5.55 12.25
C LEU A 127 27.55 -5.34 10.74
N VAL A 128 26.43 -5.63 10.08
CA VAL A 128 26.24 -5.41 8.64
C VAL A 128 25.02 -4.53 8.42
N SER A 129 25.20 -3.40 7.75
CA SER A 129 24.11 -2.45 7.49
C SER A 129 23.15 -2.97 6.42
N LEU A 130 21.85 -2.99 6.73
CA LEU A 130 20.81 -3.35 5.77
C LEU A 130 20.77 -2.34 4.60
N SER A 131 21.01 -1.05 4.85
CA SER A 131 20.96 -0.04 3.78
C SER A 131 22.04 -0.27 2.72
N GLN A 132 23.21 -0.79 3.10
CA GLN A 132 24.26 -1.18 2.16
C GLN A 132 23.84 -2.37 1.29
N ILE A 133 23.08 -3.32 1.85
CA ILE A 133 22.51 -4.45 1.09
C ILE A 133 21.47 -3.95 0.09
N MET A 134 20.56 -3.07 0.54
CA MET A 134 19.55 -2.46 -0.32
C MET A 134 20.17 -1.70 -1.50
N GLN A 135 21.21 -0.90 -1.25
CA GLN A 135 21.92 -0.16 -2.30
C GLN A 135 22.62 -1.07 -3.32
N GLN A 136 23.04 -2.28 -2.92
CA GLN A 136 23.61 -3.25 -3.85
C GLN A 136 22.53 -3.89 -4.72
N LEU A 137 21.38 -4.25 -4.13
CA LEU A 137 20.22 -4.79 -4.84
C LEU A 137 19.71 -3.83 -5.91
N GLU A 138 19.52 -2.55 -5.55
CA GLU A 138 18.98 -1.50 -6.42
C GLU A 138 19.86 -1.15 -7.62
N ARG A 139 21.13 -1.53 -7.63
CA ARG A 139 22.06 -1.28 -8.74
C ARG A 139 21.94 -2.28 -9.89
N GLY A 140 21.41 -3.47 -9.62
CA GLY A 140 21.54 -4.62 -10.51
C GLY A 140 20.22 -5.12 -11.09
N SER A 141 19.30 -5.51 -10.20
CA SER A 141 18.12 -6.28 -10.62
C SER A 141 16.88 -5.41 -10.83
N ARG A 142 15.99 -5.85 -11.72
CA ARG A 142 14.72 -5.16 -12.01
C ARG A 142 13.70 -5.35 -10.88
N THR A 143 13.72 -6.52 -10.25
CA THR A 143 12.80 -6.89 -9.17
C THR A 143 13.61 -7.32 -7.95
N ASN A 144 13.64 -6.47 -6.94
CA ASN A 144 14.31 -6.74 -5.67
C ASN A 144 13.26 -7.15 -4.63
N LEU A 145 13.44 -8.31 -3.99
CA LEU A 145 12.55 -8.82 -2.95
C LEU A 145 13.32 -8.97 -1.65
N VAL A 146 12.83 -8.42 -0.56
CA VAL A 146 13.53 -8.43 0.73
C VAL A 146 12.58 -8.91 1.82
N PHE A 147 12.91 -10.02 2.47
CA PHE A 147 12.14 -10.62 3.55
C PHE A 147 12.97 -10.67 4.82
N LEU A 148 12.49 -9.99 5.86
CA LEU A 148 13.20 -9.82 7.12
C LEU A 148 12.41 -10.45 8.25
N ASP A 149 12.82 -11.65 8.64
CA ASP A 149 12.32 -12.42 9.77
C ASP A 149 13.23 -12.26 10.98
N ALA A 150 13.46 -10.99 11.33
CA ALA A 150 14.37 -10.64 12.39
C ALA A 150 13.63 -10.20 13.65
N CYS A 151 14.04 -10.76 14.78
CA CYS A 151 13.71 -10.23 16.09
C CYS A 151 14.37 -8.87 16.26
N ARG A 152 13.62 -7.92 16.82
CA ARG A 152 13.98 -6.49 16.84
C ARG A 152 14.30 -5.98 18.26
N ASP A 153 14.53 -6.89 19.19
CA ASP A 153 15.11 -6.57 20.49
C ASP A 153 16.62 -6.39 20.32
N ASN A 154 17.17 -5.29 20.82
CA ASN A 154 18.59 -5.00 20.70
C ASN A 154 19.39 -5.85 21.70
N PRO A 155 20.16 -6.86 21.24
CA PRO A 155 20.86 -7.79 22.12
C PRO A 155 21.99 -7.13 22.91
N PHE A 156 22.48 -5.96 22.48
CA PHE A 156 23.62 -5.23 23.04
C PHE A 156 23.20 -3.96 23.81
N ALA A 157 21.89 -3.79 24.06
CA ALA A 157 21.36 -2.56 24.66
C ALA A 157 21.94 -2.25 26.05
N LYS A 158 22.27 -3.28 26.85
CA LYS A 158 22.80 -3.10 28.21
C LYS A 158 24.27 -2.67 28.18
N GLU A 159 25.04 -3.22 27.26
CA GLU A 159 26.46 -2.96 27.05
C GLU A 159 26.63 -1.52 26.52
N MET A 160 25.87 -1.14 25.48
CA MET A 160 25.87 0.22 24.95
C MET A 160 25.36 1.26 25.97
N ALA A 161 24.37 0.92 26.80
CA ALA A 161 23.89 1.82 27.86
C ALA A 161 24.94 2.08 28.95
N ARG A 162 25.93 1.19 29.11
CA ARG A 162 27.05 1.36 30.06
C ARG A 162 28.20 2.18 29.50
N SER A 163 28.43 2.13 28.19
CA SER A 163 29.52 2.84 27.52
C SER A 163 29.16 4.26 27.08
N MET A 164 27.87 4.61 27.00
CA MET A 164 27.42 5.91 26.48
C MET A 164 26.88 6.87 27.56
N ASN A 165 27.25 8.16 27.46
CA ASN A 165 26.62 9.24 28.21
C ASN A 165 25.13 9.33 27.79
N ARG A 166 24.22 9.32 28.77
CA ARG A 166 22.76 9.08 28.68
C ARG A 166 21.91 10.00 27.76
N ALA A 167 22.52 10.85 26.92
CA ALA A 167 21.84 11.89 26.17
C ALA A 167 21.75 11.70 24.65
N ALA A 168 22.41 10.70 24.04
CA ALA A 168 22.67 10.72 22.58
C ALA A 168 22.01 9.65 21.70
N VAL A 169 21.42 8.56 22.21
CA VAL A 169 20.90 7.49 21.32
C VAL A 169 19.48 7.10 21.67
N SER A 170 18.57 7.30 20.71
CA SER A 170 17.25 6.66 20.73
C SER A 170 17.45 5.17 20.42
N LEU A 171 17.49 4.35 21.47
CA LEU A 171 17.46 2.89 21.37
C LEU A 171 16.01 2.48 21.11
N SER A 172 15.60 2.52 19.86
CA SER A 172 14.30 2.06 19.41
C SER A 172 14.24 0.53 19.51
N LYS A 173 13.14 -0.01 20.07
CA LYS A 173 12.81 -1.43 19.90
C LYS A 173 12.31 -1.57 18.48
N GLY A 174 12.92 -2.36 17.60
CA GLY A 174 12.49 -2.35 16.21
C GLY A 174 13.62 -2.43 15.18
N LEU A 175 13.28 -2.80 13.94
CA LEU A 175 13.92 -2.21 12.77
C LEU A 175 13.11 -0.96 12.39
N GLY A 176 13.81 0.10 12.01
CA GLY A 176 13.18 1.30 11.45
C GLY A 176 12.53 1.07 10.11
N ARG A 177 11.73 2.06 9.69
CA ARG A 177 11.25 2.15 8.31
C ARG A 177 12.45 2.24 7.36
N VAL A 178 12.43 1.43 6.31
CA VAL A 178 13.40 1.49 5.20
C VAL A 178 12.73 2.19 4.03
N GLN A 179 13.38 3.20 3.45
CA GLN A 179 12.95 3.75 2.15
C GLN A 179 13.39 2.80 1.04
N SER A 180 12.46 2.40 0.18
CA SER A 180 12.73 1.55 -0.99
C SER A 180 13.00 2.41 -2.24
N GLY A 181 14.08 2.13 -2.97
CA GLY A 181 14.27 2.60 -4.35
C GLY A 181 13.30 1.92 -5.32
N SER A 182 13.25 2.33 -6.59
CA SER A 182 12.32 1.77 -7.60
C SER A 182 12.55 0.27 -7.82
N GLY A 183 11.49 -0.51 -8.00
CA GLY A 183 11.60 -1.95 -8.30
C GLY A 183 11.86 -2.84 -7.08
N THR A 184 11.51 -2.39 -5.87
CA THR A 184 11.82 -3.11 -4.62
C THR A 184 10.56 -3.44 -3.83
N PHE A 185 10.50 -4.65 -3.29
CA PHE A 185 9.49 -5.13 -2.34
C PHE A 185 10.18 -5.51 -1.04
N ILE A 186 9.73 -4.96 0.08
CA ILE A 186 10.28 -5.25 1.41
C ILE A 186 9.15 -5.75 2.30
N ALA A 187 9.32 -6.93 2.89
CA ALA A 187 8.43 -7.50 3.89
C ALA A 187 9.18 -7.73 5.20
N PHE A 188 8.55 -7.34 6.29
CA PHE A 188 9.00 -7.55 7.66
C PHE A 188 8.04 -8.52 8.35
N ALA A 189 8.58 -9.41 9.18
CA ALA A 189 7.80 -10.35 9.97
C ALA A 189 6.82 -9.69 10.94
N THR A 190 7.03 -8.41 11.29
CA THR A 190 6.14 -7.63 12.16
C THR A 190 6.16 -6.14 11.80
N GLN A 191 5.25 -5.36 12.39
CA GLN A 191 5.14 -3.91 12.21
C GLN A 191 6.38 -3.14 12.70
N PRO A 192 6.63 -1.91 12.19
CA PRO A 192 7.60 -0.99 12.76
C PRO A 192 7.47 -0.91 14.29
N ASP A 193 8.62 -0.86 14.97
CA ASP A 193 8.71 -0.74 16.43
C ASP A 193 8.13 -1.91 17.28
N ALA A 194 7.70 -3.00 16.64
CA ALA A 194 7.25 -4.24 17.27
C ALA A 194 8.30 -5.37 17.17
N VAL A 195 8.16 -6.41 17.98
CA VAL A 195 9.06 -7.59 18.02
C VAL A 195 8.37 -8.79 17.37
N ALA A 196 9.09 -9.51 16.51
CA ALA A 196 8.62 -10.77 15.93
C ALA A 196 8.78 -11.91 16.95
N SER A 197 7.89 -12.90 16.92
CA SER A 197 7.98 -14.08 17.77
C SER A 197 8.73 -15.19 17.05
N ASP A 198 9.63 -15.86 17.76
CA ASP A 198 10.22 -17.12 17.30
C ASP A 198 9.15 -18.21 17.06
N GLY A 199 7.96 -18.10 17.67
CA GLY A 199 6.90 -19.11 17.58
C GLY A 199 7.22 -20.40 18.33
N SER A 200 6.29 -21.36 18.30
CA SER A 200 6.43 -22.66 18.98
C SER A 200 6.79 -23.81 18.03
N GLY A 201 6.58 -23.63 16.71
CA GLY A 201 6.88 -24.60 15.66
C GLY A 201 8.36 -24.75 15.31
N ALA A 202 8.63 -25.53 14.26
CA ALA A 202 9.98 -25.78 13.73
C ALA A 202 10.58 -24.55 13.03
N ASN A 203 9.71 -23.73 12.44
CA ASN A 203 10.03 -22.46 11.79
C ASN A 203 9.31 -21.32 12.54
N SER A 204 9.71 -20.08 12.31
CA SER A 204 8.98 -18.91 12.79
C SER A 204 7.55 -18.87 12.20
N PRO A 205 6.59 -18.15 12.82
CA PRO A 205 5.26 -17.98 12.24
C PRO A 205 5.31 -17.32 10.85
N PHE A 206 6.19 -16.34 10.66
CA PHE A 206 6.33 -15.61 9.40
C PHE A 206 6.87 -16.51 8.28
N THR A 207 7.98 -17.20 8.54
CA THR A 207 8.58 -18.11 7.57
C THR A 207 7.68 -19.31 7.29
N SER A 208 7.02 -19.85 8.31
CA SER A 208 6.03 -20.93 8.13
C SER A 208 4.90 -20.52 7.18
N ALA A 209 4.35 -19.33 7.37
CA ALA A 209 3.30 -18.80 6.49
C ALA A 209 3.84 -18.54 5.08
N LEU A 210 5.00 -17.88 4.95
CA LEU A 210 5.61 -17.62 3.64
C LEU A 210 5.82 -18.91 2.83
N LEU A 211 6.36 -19.96 3.46
CA LEU A 211 6.61 -21.26 2.82
C LEU A 211 5.35 -22.00 2.35
N ARG A 212 4.17 -21.69 2.91
CA ARG A 212 2.88 -22.28 2.50
C ARG A 212 2.27 -21.62 1.27
N HIS A 213 2.67 -20.38 0.97
CA HIS A 213 2.08 -19.59 -0.12
C HIS A 213 3.06 -19.34 -1.28
N ILE A 214 4.37 -19.37 -1.03
CA ILE A 214 5.41 -19.02 -2.02
C ILE A 214 5.43 -19.89 -3.29
N ASP A 215 4.90 -21.11 -3.25
CA ASP A 215 4.85 -22.02 -4.41
C ASP A 215 3.50 -22.00 -5.15
N LYS A 216 2.55 -21.16 -4.73
CA LYS A 216 1.22 -21.10 -5.35
C LYS A 216 1.32 -20.52 -6.78
N PRO A 217 0.96 -21.29 -7.82
CA PRO A 217 1.07 -20.85 -9.21
C PRO A 217 0.26 -19.59 -9.50
N GLY A 218 0.89 -18.61 -10.13
CA GLY A 218 0.25 -17.36 -10.55
C GLY A 218 -0.11 -16.39 -9.41
N GLN A 219 0.20 -16.71 -8.15
CA GLN A 219 -0.08 -15.82 -7.03
C GLN A 219 0.85 -14.61 -7.08
N SER A 220 0.27 -13.40 -7.05
CA SER A 220 1.07 -12.18 -6.97
C SER A 220 1.73 -12.06 -5.59
N ILE A 221 2.89 -11.43 -5.51
CA ILE A 221 3.56 -11.16 -4.24
C ILE A 221 2.68 -10.36 -3.25
N SER A 222 1.81 -9.47 -3.75
CA SER A 222 0.88 -8.73 -2.90
C SER A 222 -0.17 -9.65 -2.28
N ASP A 223 -0.78 -10.54 -3.07
CA ASP A 223 -1.77 -11.50 -2.57
C ASP A 223 -1.13 -12.50 -1.61
N LEU A 224 0.08 -12.97 -1.94
CA LEU A 224 0.88 -13.82 -1.07
C LEU A 224 1.04 -13.16 0.31
N MET A 225 1.42 -11.88 0.37
CA MET A 225 1.67 -11.21 1.64
C MET A 225 0.40 -10.92 2.44
N ILE A 226 -0.77 -10.79 1.79
CA ILE A 226 -2.06 -10.76 2.47
C ILE A 226 -2.31 -12.08 3.20
N GLU A 227 -2.11 -13.22 2.52
CA GLU A 227 -2.30 -14.54 3.12
C GLU A 227 -1.30 -14.78 4.27
N VAL A 228 -0.03 -14.42 4.06
CA VAL A 228 1.00 -14.49 5.11
C VAL A 228 0.60 -13.67 6.34
N ARG A 229 0.09 -12.44 6.15
CA ARG A 229 -0.35 -11.59 7.26
C ARG A 229 -1.53 -12.21 8.02
N ASN A 230 -2.54 -12.67 7.30
CA ASN A 230 -3.73 -13.28 7.91
C ASN A 230 -3.35 -14.50 8.76
N GLU A 231 -2.47 -15.34 8.24
CA GLU A 231 -2.06 -16.56 8.92
C GLU A 231 -1.17 -16.29 10.14
N VAL A 232 -0.22 -15.37 10.04
CA VAL A 232 0.62 -14.95 11.18
C VAL A 232 -0.23 -14.29 12.28
N MET A 233 -1.20 -13.44 11.91
CA MET A 233 -2.09 -12.83 12.89
C MET A 233 -2.97 -13.89 13.59
N ALA A 234 -3.48 -14.87 12.84
CA ALA A 234 -4.25 -15.96 13.41
C ALA A 234 -3.41 -16.82 14.38
N GLU A 235 -2.20 -17.21 13.96
CA GLU A 235 -1.30 -18.05 14.75
C GLU A 235 -0.81 -17.35 16.03
N THR A 236 -0.57 -16.05 15.96
CA THR A 236 -0.03 -15.27 17.08
C THR A 236 -1.10 -14.59 17.94
N GLY A 237 -2.39 -14.74 17.59
CA GLY A 237 -3.49 -14.06 18.26
C GLY A 237 -3.41 -12.53 18.12
N GLY A 238 -2.93 -12.05 16.97
CA GLY A 238 -2.77 -10.64 16.63
C GLY A 238 -1.57 -9.94 17.26
N LYS A 239 -0.68 -10.66 17.97
CA LYS A 239 0.52 -10.08 18.59
C LYS A 239 1.61 -9.72 17.58
N GLN A 240 1.59 -10.39 16.43
CA GLN A 240 2.51 -10.14 15.33
C GLN A 240 1.72 -9.83 14.07
N VAL A 241 2.05 -8.73 13.41
CA VAL A 241 1.38 -8.26 12.19
C VAL A 241 2.45 -8.01 11.14
N PRO A 242 2.64 -8.91 10.16
CA PRO A 242 3.56 -8.68 9.06
C PRO A 242 3.27 -7.38 8.30
N TRP A 243 4.34 -6.65 7.97
CA TRP A 243 4.28 -5.35 7.31
C TRP A 243 5.10 -5.38 6.03
N ASP A 244 4.56 -4.84 4.94
CA ASP A 244 5.28 -4.73 3.67
C ASP A 244 5.25 -3.30 3.11
N SER A 245 6.21 -3.03 2.22
CA SER A 245 6.34 -1.79 1.47
C SER A 245 6.82 -2.16 0.06
N SER A 246 6.20 -1.56 -0.95
CA SER A 246 6.48 -1.90 -2.34
C SER A 246 6.62 -0.65 -3.22
N SER A 247 7.64 -0.70 -4.07
CA SER A 247 7.88 0.18 -5.20
C SER A 247 8.02 -0.62 -6.51
N LEU A 248 7.49 -1.84 -6.54
CA LEU A 248 7.50 -2.70 -7.73
C LEU A 248 6.70 -2.03 -8.85
N THR A 249 7.28 -1.95 -10.04
CA THR A 249 6.64 -1.38 -11.23
C THR A 249 5.96 -2.43 -12.12
N GLY A 250 6.17 -3.71 -11.82
CA GLY A 250 5.57 -4.86 -12.50
C GLY A 250 5.05 -5.89 -11.49
N ARG A 251 4.14 -6.76 -11.95
CA ARG A 251 3.70 -7.90 -11.12
C ARG A 251 4.82 -8.93 -11.04
N PHE A 252 5.02 -9.50 -9.85
CA PHE A 252 5.90 -10.63 -9.63
C PHE A 252 5.12 -11.79 -9.01
N SER A 253 5.41 -13.00 -9.49
CA SER A 253 4.92 -14.27 -8.94
C SER A 253 6.07 -15.29 -8.89
N PHE A 254 6.23 -15.97 -7.77
CA PHE A 254 7.28 -16.97 -7.60
C PHE A 254 7.12 -18.18 -8.50
N ALA A 255 5.90 -18.69 -8.66
CA ALA A 255 5.58 -19.76 -9.59
C ALA A 255 4.70 -19.19 -10.72
N PRO A 256 5.06 -19.38 -12.01
CA PRO A 256 4.21 -18.96 -13.11
C PRO A 256 2.85 -19.69 -13.06
N ALA A 257 1.79 -19.04 -13.51
CA ALA A 257 0.49 -19.69 -13.64
C ALA A 257 0.60 -20.86 -14.63
N LEU A 258 0.00 -22.01 -14.31
CA LEU A 258 -0.13 -23.10 -15.27
C LEU A 258 -0.97 -22.59 -16.44
N GLU A 259 -0.34 -22.34 -17.60
CA GLU A 259 -1.07 -22.09 -18.84
C GLU A 259 -1.83 -23.36 -19.24
N LEU A 260 -3.13 -23.42 -18.92
CA LEU A 260 -4.04 -24.14 -19.80
C LEU A 260 -4.25 -23.24 -21.01
N ALA A 261 -3.79 -23.68 -22.18
CA ALA A 261 -3.92 -22.97 -23.45
C ALA A 261 -5.32 -22.38 -23.62
N ALA A 262 -5.45 -21.06 -23.47
CA ALA A 262 -6.63 -20.29 -23.82
C ALA A 262 -6.19 -19.10 -24.70
N ALA A 263 -6.88 -18.98 -25.82
CA ALA A 263 -6.65 -18.09 -26.97
C ALA A 263 -6.40 -16.60 -26.60
N PRO A 264 -5.76 -15.82 -27.50
CA PRO A 264 -5.43 -14.42 -27.23
C PRO A 264 -6.72 -13.59 -27.14
N SER A 265 -7.09 -13.19 -25.92
CA SER A 265 -8.16 -12.20 -25.71
C SER A 265 -7.55 -10.81 -25.71
N SER A 266 -7.72 -10.11 -26.83
CA SER A 266 -7.41 -8.70 -27.02
C SER A 266 -8.50 -7.80 -26.41
N ALA A 267 -8.63 -7.85 -25.08
CA ALA A 267 -9.35 -6.82 -24.32
C ALA A 267 -8.31 -5.99 -23.53
N PRO A 268 -8.43 -4.65 -23.48
CA PRO A 268 -7.46 -3.83 -22.76
C PRO A 268 -7.58 -4.13 -21.27
N ALA A 269 -6.58 -4.83 -20.73
CA ALA A 269 -6.42 -5.00 -19.29
C ALA A 269 -6.25 -3.61 -18.67
N VAL A 270 -7.31 -3.13 -18.01
CA VAL A 270 -7.19 -2.05 -17.03
C VAL A 270 -6.20 -2.57 -15.98
N SER A 271 -5.06 -1.91 -15.80
CA SER A 271 -3.93 -2.49 -15.06
C SER A 271 -4.29 -2.69 -13.58
N ALA A 272 -3.90 -3.81 -12.98
CA ALA A 272 -4.08 -4.02 -11.53
C ALA A 272 -3.25 -3.07 -10.65
N SER A 273 -2.32 -2.31 -11.23
CA SER A 273 -1.72 -1.17 -10.53
C SER A 273 -2.79 -0.11 -10.23
N MET A 274 -3.66 0.21 -11.20
CA MET A 274 -4.78 1.13 -11.00
C MET A 274 -5.84 0.57 -10.04
N GLU A 275 -6.03 -0.75 -10.01
CA GLU A 275 -6.95 -1.39 -9.05
C GLU A 275 -6.40 -1.33 -7.62
N LYS A 276 -5.12 -1.67 -7.42
CA LYS A 276 -4.49 -1.60 -6.11
C LYS A 276 -4.37 -0.16 -5.62
N GLU A 277 -3.93 0.77 -6.47
CA GLU A 277 -3.85 2.20 -6.15
C GLU A 277 -5.23 2.76 -5.79
N ALA A 278 -6.26 2.46 -6.57
CA ALA A 278 -7.62 2.92 -6.26
C ALA A 278 -8.18 2.28 -4.97
N TYR A 279 -7.77 1.05 -4.64
CA TYR A 279 -8.15 0.41 -3.38
C TYR A 279 -7.40 0.98 -2.19
N GLU A 280 -6.08 1.20 -2.30
CA GLU A 280 -5.25 1.83 -1.28
C GLU A 280 -5.73 3.27 -1.02
N GLN A 281 -6.10 3.99 -2.08
CA GLN A 281 -6.75 5.29 -1.98
C GLN A 281 -8.08 5.18 -1.22
N ALA A 282 -8.94 4.20 -1.54
CA ALA A 282 -10.18 3.97 -0.81
C ALA A 282 -9.95 3.63 0.68
N VAL A 283 -8.86 2.90 1.00
CA VAL A 283 -8.44 2.57 2.36
C VAL A 283 -7.91 3.80 3.12
N GLU A 284 -7.13 4.65 2.46
CA GLU A 284 -6.56 5.87 3.02
C GLU A 284 -7.66 6.89 3.38
N VAL A 285 -8.63 7.05 2.47
CA VAL A 285 -9.85 7.81 2.73
C VAL A 285 -10.67 7.16 3.85
N GLY A 286 -10.75 5.83 3.85
CA GLY A 286 -11.31 5.05 4.96
C GLY A 286 -12.82 5.19 5.10
N SER A 287 -13.52 5.47 4.00
CA SER A 287 -14.92 5.85 3.99
C SER A 287 -15.76 4.89 3.13
N CYS A 288 -17.01 4.65 3.51
CA CYS A 288 -17.89 3.68 2.88
C CYS A 288 -18.17 3.96 1.39
N GLY A 289 -18.41 5.20 0.99
CA GLY A 289 -18.52 5.68 -0.37
C GLY A 289 -17.24 5.51 -1.20
N ALA A 290 -16.06 5.70 -0.62
CA ALA A 290 -14.80 5.37 -1.28
C ALA A 290 -14.71 3.86 -1.57
N TYR A 291 -15.08 3.03 -0.60
CA TYR A 291 -15.16 1.58 -0.78
C TYR A 291 -16.26 1.16 -1.78
N GLU A 292 -17.41 1.81 -1.81
CA GLU A 292 -18.47 1.52 -2.79
C GLU A 292 -18.11 2.00 -4.21
N ALA A 293 -17.45 3.15 -4.35
CA ALA A 293 -16.96 3.65 -5.62
C ALA A 293 -15.88 2.72 -6.20
N PHE A 294 -15.00 2.22 -5.34
CA PHE A 294 -14.06 1.15 -5.69
C PHE A 294 -14.80 -0.10 -6.21
N GLN A 295 -15.77 -0.60 -5.44
CA GLN A 295 -16.57 -1.78 -5.80
C GLN A 295 -17.28 -1.62 -7.14
N ARG A 296 -17.85 -0.44 -7.44
CA ARG A 296 -18.48 -0.17 -8.75
C ARG A 296 -17.49 -0.13 -9.90
N ARG A 297 -16.29 0.40 -9.66
CA ARG A 297 -15.28 0.56 -10.69
C ARG A 297 -14.60 -0.75 -11.06
N PHE A 298 -14.51 -1.65 -10.08
CA PHE A 298 -13.83 -2.92 -10.18
C PHE A 298 -14.69 -4.05 -9.57
N PRO A 299 -15.92 -4.28 -10.07
CA PRO A 299 -16.90 -5.17 -9.43
C PRO A 299 -16.44 -6.62 -9.33
N ASP A 300 -15.57 -7.04 -10.25
CA ASP A 300 -15.00 -8.38 -10.33
C ASP A 300 -13.56 -8.45 -9.76
N SER A 301 -13.08 -7.37 -9.13
CA SER A 301 -11.75 -7.31 -8.52
C SER A 301 -11.75 -7.92 -7.12
N PHE A 302 -10.64 -8.57 -6.77
CA PHE A 302 -10.41 -9.10 -5.43
C PHE A 302 -10.57 -8.02 -4.34
N TYR A 303 -10.10 -6.81 -4.61
CA TYR A 303 -10.21 -5.66 -3.73
C TYR A 303 -11.67 -5.20 -3.52
N ALA A 304 -12.61 -5.60 -4.38
CA ALA A 304 -14.01 -5.22 -4.22
C ALA A 304 -14.67 -5.97 -3.06
N GLU A 305 -14.27 -7.21 -2.81
CA GLU A 305 -14.76 -7.95 -1.64
C GLU A 305 -14.18 -7.39 -0.34
N LEU A 306 -12.90 -7.00 -0.35
CA LEU A 306 -12.26 -6.37 0.81
C LEU A 306 -12.81 -4.96 1.06
N ALA A 307 -13.10 -4.21 0.00
CA ALA A 307 -13.83 -2.95 0.07
C ALA A 307 -15.26 -3.16 0.59
N ARG A 308 -15.95 -4.24 0.21
CA ARG A 308 -17.29 -4.59 0.72
C ARG A 308 -17.27 -4.84 2.22
N GLU A 309 -16.29 -5.60 2.72
CA GLU A 309 -16.15 -5.88 4.15
C GLU A 309 -15.85 -4.60 4.95
N ARG A 310 -14.94 -3.76 4.45
CA ARG A 310 -14.63 -2.46 5.07
C ARG A 310 -15.78 -1.47 4.98
N ALA A 311 -16.57 -1.53 3.92
CA ALA A 311 -17.80 -0.75 3.77
C ALA A 311 -18.78 -1.07 4.90
N VAL A 312 -18.92 -2.32 5.35
CA VAL A 312 -19.83 -2.67 6.47
C VAL A 312 -19.50 -1.87 7.74
N ALA A 313 -18.21 -1.78 8.11
CA ALA A 313 -17.78 -1.02 9.29
C ALA A 313 -17.80 0.50 9.06
N ALA A 314 -17.36 0.96 7.89
CA ALA A 314 -17.33 2.38 7.56
C ALA A 314 -18.73 2.99 7.38
N CYS A 315 -19.70 2.22 6.86
CA CYS A 315 -21.11 2.61 6.76
C CYS A 315 -21.84 2.56 8.09
N ALA A 316 -21.33 1.83 9.09
CA ALA A 316 -21.94 1.72 10.41
C ALA A 316 -21.56 2.87 11.37
N ALA A 317 -20.69 3.81 10.95
CA ALA A 317 -20.36 5.01 11.73
C ALA A 317 -21.59 5.92 11.90
N PRO A 318 -21.76 6.63 13.04
CA PRO A 318 -22.99 7.35 13.36
C PRO A 318 -23.36 8.33 12.25
N GLN A 319 -24.48 8.04 11.60
CA GLN A 319 -25.05 8.80 10.50
C GLN A 319 -25.45 10.19 11.00
N ALA A 320 -25.03 11.23 10.27
CA ALA A 320 -25.69 12.53 10.39
C ALA A 320 -27.08 12.38 9.77
N VAL A 321 -28.13 12.44 10.59
CA VAL A 321 -29.51 12.35 10.11
C VAL A 321 -29.84 13.66 9.44
N ALA A 322 -30.05 13.60 8.13
CA ALA A 322 -30.44 14.75 7.36
C ALA A 322 -31.97 14.79 7.28
N SER A 323 -32.59 15.88 7.72
CA SER A 323 -34.05 16.04 7.68
C SER A 323 -34.45 16.91 6.49
N ALA A 324 -35.24 16.39 5.56
CA ALA A 324 -35.90 17.20 4.54
C ALA A 324 -37.41 16.90 4.48
N GLU A 325 -38.22 17.96 4.48
CA GLU A 325 -39.63 17.90 4.07
C GLU A 325 -39.72 17.86 2.52
N PRO A 326 -40.59 17.04 1.91
CA PRO A 326 -40.58 16.84 0.47
C PRO A 326 -41.32 17.96 -0.28
N VAL A 327 -40.61 18.70 -1.13
CA VAL A 327 -41.18 19.37 -2.32
C VAL A 327 -40.29 19.10 -3.53
N VAL A 328 -40.89 18.59 -4.61
CA VAL A 328 -40.19 18.18 -5.83
C VAL A 328 -39.92 19.40 -6.72
N ALA A 329 -38.74 20.01 -6.56
CA ALA A 329 -38.20 20.95 -7.54
C ALA A 329 -37.18 20.23 -8.44
N VAL A 330 -37.26 20.45 -9.75
CA VAL A 330 -36.25 20.00 -10.71
C VAL A 330 -35.28 21.15 -10.96
N ARG A 331 -34.00 20.96 -10.64
CA ARG A 331 -32.93 21.95 -10.79
C ARG A 331 -32.02 21.56 -11.95
N SER A 332 -31.62 22.53 -12.76
CA SER A 332 -30.50 22.35 -13.68
C SER A 332 -29.19 22.35 -12.90
N ALA A 333 -28.21 21.55 -13.34
CA ALA A 333 -26.87 21.63 -12.77
C ALA A 333 -26.35 23.08 -12.83
N PRO A 334 -25.73 23.58 -11.74
CA PRO A 334 -25.05 24.87 -11.76
C PRO A 334 -24.07 24.95 -12.93
N ALA A 335 -23.84 26.16 -13.45
CA ALA A 335 -22.75 26.35 -14.39
C ALA A 335 -21.42 25.99 -13.68
N ARG A 336 -20.46 25.45 -14.42
CA ARG A 336 -19.10 25.24 -13.92
C ARG A 336 -18.42 26.59 -13.70
N SER A 337 -18.63 27.18 -12.54
CA SER A 337 -18.03 28.46 -12.11
C SER A 337 -16.96 28.23 -11.05
N GLY A 338 -16.03 29.18 -10.92
CA GLY A 338 -14.89 29.07 -10.00
C GLY A 338 -13.74 28.23 -10.59
N VAL A 339 -13.04 27.49 -9.73
CA VAL A 339 -11.94 26.61 -10.13
C VAL A 339 -12.48 25.20 -10.26
N CYS A 340 -12.32 24.58 -11.42
CA CYS A 340 -12.78 23.22 -11.69
C CYS A 340 -11.61 22.29 -12.05
N GLN A 341 -11.59 21.10 -11.46
CA GLN A 341 -10.63 20.05 -11.77
C GLN A 341 -11.37 18.74 -12.13
N PRO A 342 -10.88 17.99 -13.14
CA PRO A 342 -11.40 16.66 -13.42
C PRO A 342 -10.97 15.71 -12.30
N GLY A 343 -11.93 15.04 -11.69
CA GLY A 343 -11.73 14.03 -10.67
C GLY A 343 -12.05 12.62 -11.16
N PRO A 344 -11.98 11.62 -10.26
CA PRO A 344 -12.25 10.23 -10.59
C PRO A 344 -13.69 10.02 -11.07
N PHE A 345 -13.92 8.90 -11.76
CA PHE A 345 -15.26 8.48 -12.23
C PHE A 345 -16.01 9.49 -13.12
N SER A 346 -15.26 10.29 -13.89
CA SER A 346 -15.79 11.36 -14.73
C SER A 346 -16.54 12.44 -13.95
N VAL A 347 -16.27 12.57 -12.64
CA VAL A 347 -16.78 13.65 -11.81
C VAL A 347 -15.89 14.87 -12.00
N THR A 348 -16.47 16.03 -12.25
CA THR A 348 -15.74 17.31 -12.24
C THR A 348 -16.03 18.02 -10.93
N TYR A 349 -15.00 18.34 -10.16
CA TYR A 349 -15.11 19.07 -8.91
C TYR A 349 -14.87 20.55 -9.19
N CYS A 350 -15.82 21.39 -8.82
CA CYS A 350 -15.73 22.84 -8.95
C CYS A 350 -15.87 23.47 -7.56
N ALA A 351 -14.97 24.37 -7.19
CA ALA A 351 -15.10 25.18 -5.99
C ALA A 351 -15.29 26.65 -6.37
N SER A 352 -16.17 27.36 -5.67
CA SER A 352 -16.44 28.79 -5.89
C SER A 352 -15.19 29.65 -5.76
N SER A 353 -14.29 29.31 -4.83
CA SER A 353 -13.00 29.94 -4.63
C SER A 353 -11.92 28.95 -4.18
N VAL A 354 -10.66 29.37 -4.26
CA VAL A 354 -9.48 28.59 -3.85
C VAL A 354 -8.43 29.53 -3.26
N LEU A 355 -7.97 29.24 -2.04
CA LEU A 355 -6.91 30.00 -1.39
C LEU A 355 -5.64 29.97 -2.25
N LYS A 356 -4.97 31.12 -2.38
CA LYS A 356 -3.72 31.19 -3.14
C LYS A 356 -2.66 30.27 -2.53
N SER A 357 -1.94 29.55 -3.38
CA SER A 357 -0.84 28.68 -2.98
C SER A 357 0.22 29.46 -2.20
N GLN A 358 0.68 28.90 -1.08
CA GLN A 358 1.61 29.59 -0.17
C GLN A 358 2.61 28.59 0.41
N LYS A 359 3.89 28.97 0.44
CA LYS A 359 4.98 28.18 1.05
C LYS A 359 5.05 26.73 0.53
N GLY A 360 4.74 26.52 -0.75
CA GLY A 360 4.73 25.20 -1.39
C GLY A 360 3.46 24.37 -1.16
N ASN A 361 2.45 24.91 -0.46
CA ASN A 361 1.14 24.27 -0.31
C ASN A 361 0.18 24.74 -1.42
N PHE A 362 -0.63 23.80 -1.87
CA PHE A 362 -1.64 23.92 -2.92
C PHE A 362 -3.00 23.56 -2.31
N TYR A 363 -4.07 24.24 -2.74
CA TYR A 363 -5.40 24.22 -2.10
C TYR A 363 -6.54 24.07 -3.11
N GLU A 364 -6.21 23.67 -4.34
CA GLU A 364 -7.11 23.48 -5.46
C GLU A 364 -8.09 22.31 -5.21
N PRO A 365 -9.20 22.20 -5.97
CA PRO A 365 -10.22 21.18 -5.73
C PRO A 365 -9.74 19.73 -5.85
N ASP A 366 -8.61 19.47 -6.51
CA ASP A 366 -7.99 18.15 -6.55
C ASP A 366 -7.60 17.62 -5.18
N LYS A 367 -7.37 18.52 -4.22
CA LYS A 367 -7.09 18.18 -2.82
C LYS A 367 -8.28 17.65 -2.04
N MET A 368 -9.46 17.55 -2.67
CA MET A 368 -10.63 16.89 -2.08
C MET A 368 -10.82 15.45 -2.60
N PHE A 369 -9.95 14.97 -3.49
CA PHE A 369 -10.07 13.62 -4.04
C PHE A 369 -8.72 12.98 -4.39
N ASP A 370 -7.62 13.50 -3.85
CA ASP A 370 -6.28 12.95 -4.08
C ASP A 370 -5.94 11.81 -3.11
N GLY A 371 -6.84 11.50 -2.17
CA GLY A 371 -6.67 10.44 -1.19
C GLY A 371 -5.70 10.79 -0.07
N ASN A 372 -5.16 12.01 -0.05
CA ASN A 372 -4.11 12.42 0.86
C ASN A 372 -4.64 13.40 1.91
N ARG A 373 -4.85 12.89 3.13
CA ARG A 373 -5.31 13.66 4.30
C ARG A 373 -4.34 14.77 4.74
N ASP A 374 -3.09 14.76 4.27
CA ASP A 374 -2.12 15.82 4.51
C ASP A 374 -2.29 17.05 3.60
N THR A 375 -3.26 17.01 2.70
CA THR A 375 -3.67 18.11 1.84
C THR A 375 -5.15 18.47 2.07
N ALA A 376 -5.58 19.63 1.57
CA ALA A 376 -6.98 20.03 1.61
C ALA A 376 -7.28 21.11 0.58
N TRP A 377 -8.51 21.13 0.06
CA TRP A 377 -9.06 22.35 -0.51
C TRP A 377 -9.29 23.35 0.61
N VAL A 378 -8.98 24.62 0.32
CA VAL A 378 -9.20 25.74 1.24
C VAL A 378 -9.83 26.86 0.45
N GLU A 379 -10.96 27.38 0.93
CA GLU A 379 -11.63 28.53 0.31
C GLU A 379 -10.82 29.83 0.46
N ALA A 380 -11.11 30.82 -0.39
CA ALA A 380 -10.34 32.06 -0.48
C ALA A 380 -11.11 33.32 -0.02
N GLU A 381 -12.36 33.16 0.38
CA GLU A 381 -13.24 34.26 0.72
C GLU A 381 -12.83 34.86 2.05
N GLU A 382 -12.94 36.18 2.17
CA GLU A 382 -12.57 36.84 3.41
C GLU A 382 -13.59 36.50 4.51
N GLY A 383 -13.22 35.59 5.40
CA GLY A 383 -14.06 35.26 6.54
C GLY A 383 -14.07 33.78 6.84
N ASP A 384 -15.26 33.26 7.12
CA ASP A 384 -15.46 31.89 7.56
C ASP A 384 -15.89 30.97 6.40
N GLY A 385 -15.87 31.45 5.15
CA GLY A 385 -16.30 30.68 3.97
C GLY A 385 -17.79 30.41 3.86
N ILE A 386 -18.65 31.11 4.61
CA ILE A 386 -20.12 30.94 4.52
C ILE A 386 -20.61 31.42 3.16
N GLY A 387 -21.36 30.57 2.46
CA GLY A 387 -21.84 30.81 1.10
C GLY A 387 -20.93 30.22 0.01
N GLU A 388 -19.70 29.83 0.35
CA GLU A 388 -18.83 29.13 -0.58
C GLU A 388 -19.40 27.75 -0.92
N THR A 389 -19.19 27.34 -2.18
CA THR A 389 -19.76 26.14 -2.74
C THR A 389 -18.70 25.20 -3.30
N VAL A 390 -18.98 23.91 -3.14
CA VAL A 390 -18.29 22.83 -3.85
C VAL A 390 -19.34 22.05 -4.64
N THR A 391 -19.16 21.99 -5.96
CA THR A 391 -20.07 21.28 -6.88
C THR A 391 -19.35 20.13 -7.56
N LEU A 392 -19.95 18.94 -7.47
CA LEU A 392 -19.54 17.74 -8.19
C LEU A 392 -20.47 17.55 -9.38
N HIS A 393 -19.96 17.67 -10.59
CA HIS A 393 -20.70 17.39 -11.82
C HIS A 393 -20.43 15.98 -12.30
N PHE A 394 -21.46 15.15 -12.40
CA PHE A 394 -21.31 13.72 -12.74
C PHE A 394 -21.27 13.44 -14.24
N GLY A 395 -21.53 14.46 -15.09
CA GLY A 395 -21.51 14.36 -16.55
C GLY A 395 -22.66 13.55 -17.17
N ARG A 396 -23.34 12.73 -16.37
CA ARG A 396 -24.53 11.94 -16.72
C ARG A 396 -25.45 11.83 -15.50
N GLN A 397 -26.69 11.38 -15.72
CA GLN A 397 -27.58 11.02 -14.61
C GLN A 397 -27.03 9.80 -13.87
N ARG A 398 -27.10 9.84 -12.54
CA ARG A 398 -26.62 8.81 -11.60
C ARG A 398 -27.58 8.72 -10.43
N LYS A 399 -27.68 7.55 -9.80
CA LYS A 399 -28.37 7.42 -8.50
C LYS A 399 -27.41 7.74 -7.37
N LEU A 400 -27.60 8.86 -6.70
CA LEU A 400 -26.78 9.31 -5.58
C LEU A 400 -27.43 8.91 -4.26
N ALA A 401 -26.77 8.03 -3.49
CA ALA A 401 -27.20 7.62 -2.14
C ALA A 401 -26.79 8.63 -1.06
N GLY A 402 -25.76 9.44 -1.31
CA GLY A 402 -25.23 10.37 -0.34
C GLY A 402 -23.83 10.86 -0.72
N PHE A 403 -23.05 11.27 0.27
CA PHE A 403 -21.65 11.65 0.11
C PHE A 403 -20.84 11.43 1.38
N GLU A 404 -19.52 11.48 1.24
CA GLU A 404 -18.58 11.39 2.34
C GLU A 404 -17.61 12.55 2.33
N ILE A 405 -17.26 13.00 3.51
CA ILE A 405 -16.43 14.18 3.69
C ILE A 405 -15.40 13.97 4.82
N ILE A 406 -14.14 14.32 4.57
CA ILE A 406 -13.15 14.59 5.63
C ILE A 406 -13.14 16.09 5.86
N ASN A 407 -13.85 16.48 6.92
CA ASN A 407 -14.13 17.88 7.24
C ASN A 407 -12.94 18.55 7.95
N GLY A 408 -12.49 19.69 7.45
CA GLY A 408 -11.30 20.41 7.92
C GLY A 408 -10.03 19.99 7.19
N TYR A 409 -8.91 20.61 7.59
CA TYR A 409 -7.55 20.26 7.11
C TYR A 409 -6.94 19.19 8.01
N ASP A 410 -7.10 17.92 7.62
CA ASP A 410 -6.97 16.75 8.49
C ASP A 410 -5.55 16.15 8.61
N LYS A 411 -4.53 16.93 8.23
CA LYS A 411 -3.11 16.56 8.27
C LYS A 411 -2.64 16.06 9.63
N ASN A 412 -3.04 16.76 10.67
CA ASN A 412 -2.84 16.35 12.07
C ASN A 412 -3.77 17.15 12.97
N GLN A 413 -3.85 16.78 14.25
CA GLN A 413 -4.73 17.43 15.22
C GLN A 413 -4.50 18.95 15.31
N THR A 414 -3.24 19.39 15.27
CA THR A 414 -2.88 20.81 15.39
C THR A 414 -3.37 21.62 14.21
N ILE A 415 -3.14 21.12 12.98
CA ILE A 415 -3.59 21.79 11.75
C ILE A 415 -5.12 21.75 11.64
N TRP A 416 -5.74 20.64 11.99
CA TRP A 416 -7.19 20.49 11.95
C TRP A 416 -7.90 21.45 12.90
N SER A 417 -7.42 21.58 14.14
CA SER A 417 -8.00 22.54 15.10
C SER A 417 -7.69 24.00 14.73
N ALA A 418 -6.61 24.26 13.99
CA ALA A 418 -6.20 25.60 13.59
C ALA A 418 -7.06 26.22 12.48
N ASN A 419 -7.61 25.43 11.56
CA ASN A 419 -8.41 25.89 10.40
C ASN A 419 -9.91 25.75 10.66
N SER A 420 -10.77 26.50 9.98
CA SER A 420 -12.22 26.31 10.12
C SER A 420 -12.67 24.98 9.50
N ARG A 421 -13.74 24.42 10.06
CA ARG A 421 -14.39 23.18 9.58
C ARG A 421 -15.87 23.44 9.43
N ILE A 422 -16.51 22.77 8.49
CA ILE A 422 -17.91 22.98 8.20
C ILE A 422 -18.76 22.42 9.35
N ARG A 423 -19.74 23.19 9.82
CA ARG A 423 -20.74 22.75 10.81
C ARG A 423 -22.07 22.47 10.15
N GLU A 424 -22.51 23.36 9.26
CA GLU A 424 -23.79 23.26 8.57
C GLU A 424 -23.55 23.37 7.06
N LEU A 425 -24.10 22.41 6.32
CA LEU A 425 -24.11 22.34 4.87
C LEU A 425 -25.55 22.42 4.36
N GLU A 426 -25.76 23.20 3.32
CA GLU A 426 -26.90 22.98 2.43
C GLU A 426 -26.46 22.11 1.26
N VAL A 427 -27.22 21.05 1.01
CA VAL A 427 -26.93 20.04 -0.02
C VAL A 427 -28.00 20.09 -1.09
N ALA A 428 -27.61 20.34 -2.32
CA ALA A 428 -28.50 20.47 -3.47
C ALA A 428 -28.18 19.42 -4.55
N THR A 429 -29.24 18.85 -5.14
CA THR A 429 -29.15 17.94 -6.30
C THR A 429 -30.14 18.36 -7.38
N ALA A 430 -30.16 17.66 -8.52
CA ALA A 430 -31.08 17.97 -9.62
C ALA A 430 -32.56 17.74 -9.28
N THR A 431 -32.88 16.93 -8.27
CA THR A 431 -34.25 16.64 -7.89
C THR A 431 -34.45 16.72 -6.38
N GLY A 432 -35.56 17.32 -5.95
CA GLY A 432 -35.93 17.42 -4.54
C GLY A 432 -35.52 18.74 -3.86
N PRO A 433 -35.84 18.88 -2.56
CA PRO A 433 -35.47 20.06 -1.77
C PRO A 433 -33.96 20.08 -1.51
N SER A 434 -33.42 21.25 -1.15
CA SER A 434 -32.11 21.29 -0.52
C SER A 434 -32.20 20.63 0.86
N LEU A 435 -31.19 19.85 1.19
CA LEU A 435 -31.08 19.15 2.47
C LEU A 435 -30.10 19.89 3.36
N GLU A 436 -30.50 20.23 4.58
CA GLU A 436 -29.57 20.77 5.57
C GLU A 436 -28.91 19.63 6.34
N VAL A 437 -27.57 19.67 6.40
CA VAL A 437 -26.74 18.64 7.04
C VAL A 437 -25.85 19.30 8.08
N THR A 438 -25.97 18.84 9.33
CA THR A 438 -25.07 19.26 10.40
C THR A 438 -23.97 18.22 10.59
N LEU A 439 -22.72 18.63 10.38
CA LEU A 439 -21.55 17.80 10.57
C LEU A 439 -21.06 17.89 12.01
N GLN A 440 -20.62 16.75 12.57
CA GLN A 440 -19.98 16.71 13.88
C GLN A 440 -18.55 17.28 13.81
N ASP A 441 -18.09 17.95 14.87
CA ASP A 441 -16.74 18.51 14.96
C ASP A 441 -15.70 17.45 15.34
N VAL A 442 -15.41 16.54 14.42
CA VAL A 442 -14.56 15.37 14.64
C VAL A 442 -13.69 15.09 13.42
N ARG A 443 -12.48 14.56 13.65
CA ARG A 443 -11.52 14.19 12.59
C ARG A 443 -11.92 12.92 11.84
N GLY A 444 -11.39 12.78 10.63
CA GLY A 444 -11.58 11.64 9.74
C GLY A 444 -12.88 11.69 8.93
N ALA A 445 -13.08 10.68 8.09
CA ALA A 445 -14.20 10.63 7.16
C ALA A 445 -15.54 10.48 7.88
N ARG A 446 -16.56 11.14 7.36
CA ARG A 446 -17.95 11.00 7.80
C ARG A 446 -18.85 10.84 6.59
N ARG A 447 -19.81 9.93 6.72
CA ARG A 447 -20.81 9.65 5.70
C ARG A 447 -22.11 10.37 6.01
N VAL A 448 -22.70 10.92 4.96
CA VAL A 448 -24.01 11.54 4.93
C VAL A 448 -24.83 10.79 3.91
N ASP A 449 -25.79 10.00 4.41
CA ASP A 449 -26.74 9.29 3.56
C ASP A 449 -27.99 10.14 3.34
N PHE A 450 -28.56 10.04 2.15
CA PHE A 450 -29.91 10.50 1.87
C PHE A 450 -30.91 9.43 2.28
N ASP A 451 -32.12 9.84 2.69
CA ASP A 451 -33.19 8.91 3.05
C ASP A 451 -33.48 7.86 1.96
N LYS A 452 -33.34 8.29 0.69
CA LYS A 452 -33.43 7.44 -0.50
C LYS A 452 -32.45 7.93 -1.56
N PRO A 453 -31.91 7.02 -2.39
CA PRO A 453 -31.10 7.42 -3.53
C PRO A 453 -31.85 8.38 -4.46
N VAL A 454 -31.16 9.43 -4.90
CA VAL A 454 -31.70 10.51 -5.74
C VAL A 454 -31.11 10.42 -7.14
N ASP A 455 -31.96 10.41 -8.17
CA ASP A 455 -31.51 10.55 -9.55
C ASP A 455 -31.04 12.00 -9.81
N THR A 456 -29.75 12.17 -10.07
CA THR A 456 -29.14 13.48 -10.29
C THR A 456 -27.91 13.41 -11.18
N ASN A 457 -27.54 14.54 -11.80
CA ASN A 457 -26.29 14.72 -12.53
C ASN A 457 -25.31 15.68 -11.83
N PHE A 458 -25.65 16.18 -10.63
CA PHE A 458 -24.75 16.95 -9.79
C PHE A 458 -25.04 16.79 -8.29
N LEU A 459 -24.06 17.16 -7.48
CA LEU A 459 -24.17 17.40 -6.05
C LEU A 459 -23.50 18.75 -5.75
N GLU A 460 -24.23 19.68 -5.15
CA GLU A 460 -23.69 20.97 -4.70
C GLU A 460 -23.77 21.05 -3.18
N LEU A 461 -22.66 21.40 -2.55
CA LEU A 461 -22.54 21.63 -1.12
C LEU A 461 -22.28 23.13 -0.91
N THR A 462 -23.16 23.80 -0.17
CA THR A 462 -22.99 25.20 0.21
C THR A 462 -22.73 25.30 1.71
N ILE A 463 -21.65 25.97 2.11
CA ILE A 463 -21.31 26.17 3.52
C ILE A 463 -22.31 27.16 4.13
N ARG A 464 -23.06 26.72 5.15
CA ARG A 464 -24.05 27.56 5.88
C ARG A 464 -23.57 27.97 7.27
N GLY A 465 -22.69 27.19 7.87
CA GLY A 465 -22.08 27.50 9.16
C GLY A 465 -20.81 26.70 9.40
N VAL A 466 -19.94 27.19 10.28
CA VAL A 466 -18.64 26.58 10.56
C VAL A 466 -18.35 26.48 12.05
N TYR A 467 -17.55 25.48 12.40
CA TYR A 467 -16.72 25.52 13.59
C TYR A 467 -15.50 26.39 13.25
N ARG A 468 -15.30 27.50 13.97
CA ARG A 468 -14.25 28.46 13.68
C ARG A 468 -12.86 27.97 14.09
N GLY A 469 -11.88 28.03 13.19
CA GLY A 469 -10.50 27.63 13.47
C GLY A 469 -9.86 28.46 14.58
N ALA A 470 -8.94 27.85 15.33
CA ALA A 470 -8.22 28.56 16.40
C ALA A 470 -7.24 29.62 15.87
N LYS A 471 -6.87 29.54 14.58
CA LYS A 471 -5.85 30.42 13.97
C LYS A 471 -6.27 30.96 12.60
N TYR A 472 -6.72 30.10 11.71
CA TYR A 472 -7.13 30.44 10.36
C TYR A 472 -8.66 30.43 10.29
N ARG A 473 -9.22 31.43 9.61
CA ARG A 473 -10.67 31.52 9.44
C ARG A 473 -11.14 30.73 8.22
N ASP A 474 -10.24 30.52 7.27
CA ASP A 474 -10.51 29.83 6.02
C ASP A 474 -11.00 28.40 6.31
N THR A 475 -12.06 28.00 5.61
CA THR A 475 -12.66 26.67 5.74
C THR A 475 -11.97 25.67 4.82
N ALA A 476 -11.66 24.50 5.37
CA ALA A 476 -10.94 23.46 4.65
C ALA A 476 -11.73 22.16 4.53
N VAL A 477 -11.53 21.43 3.44
CA VAL A 477 -12.04 20.07 3.22
C VAL A 477 -10.90 19.22 2.66
N SER A 478 -10.55 18.14 3.35
CA SER A 478 -9.45 17.26 2.93
C SER A 478 -9.90 16.20 1.94
N GLU A 479 -11.16 15.74 2.01
CA GLU A 479 -11.67 14.74 1.06
C GLU A 479 -13.18 14.90 0.90
N LEU A 480 -13.70 14.64 -0.29
CA LEU A 480 -15.12 14.68 -0.64
C LEU A 480 -15.44 13.66 -1.74
N TYR A 481 -16.23 12.64 -1.41
CA TYR A 481 -16.60 11.56 -2.34
C TYR A 481 -18.11 11.41 -2.49
N PRO A 482 -18.66 11.36 -3.71
CA PRO A 482 -20.06 11.03 -3.92
C PRO A 482 -20.29 9.53 -3.69
N VAL A 483 -21.37 9.19 -3.01
CA VAL A 483 -21.78 7.79 -2.77
C VAL A 483 -22.94 7.50 -3.71
N PHE A 484 -22.70 6.70 -4.76
CA PHE A 484 -23.76 6.31 -5.69
C PHE A 484 -24.50 5.04 -5.20
N ALA A 485 -25.63 4.70 -5.81
CA ALA A 485 -26.39 3.47 -5.57
C ALA A 485 -26.46 2.56 -6.82
N ASP A 486 -25.93 3.02 -7.96
CA ASP A 486 -26.05 2.41 -9.28
C ASP A 486 -24.82 1.64 -9.77
#